data_AF-A0A7S2HQE6-F1
#
_entry.id   AF-A0A7S2HQE6-F1
#
_cell.length_a   1.000
_cell.length_b   1.000
_cell.length_c   1.000
_cell.angle_alpha   90.00
_cell.angle_beta   90.00
_cell.angle_gamma   90.00
#
_symmetry.space_group_name_H-M   'P 1'
#
loop_
_entity.id
_entity.type
_entity.pdbx_description
1 polymer ?
#
loop_
_entity_poly.entity_id
_entity_poly.type
_entity_poly.pdbx_seq_one_letter_code
_entity_poly.pdbx_strand_id
1 'polypeptide(L)'
;AQLRFDVAMPIVRAKQAQLERRGLEMQATADRAWEDAVTVKKRRYRYQELTATHLAHATIVVQEWWSLSDDLLFTLADGYHNKWSVPAGGGAAAPVFTASTIGYPAWWLEAVGYQDGPPPV
;
A
#
# COMPACT_ATOMS: atom_id res chain seq x y z
N ALA A 1 -10.37 20.55 -0.15
CA ALA A 1 -9.78 19.54 -1.05
C ALA A 1 -10.65 18.28 -1.01
N GLN A 2 -11.20 17.85 -2.15
CA GLN A 2 -11.80 16.52 -2.26
C GLN A 2 -10.67 15.51 -2.48
N LEU A 3 -10.61 14.48 -1.65
CA LEU A 3 -9.71 13.34 -1.87
C LEU A 3 -10.04 12.71 -3.23
N ARG A 4 -9.04 12.59 -4.12
CA ARG A 4 -9.19 11.96 -5.45
C ARG A 4 -9.27 10.45 -5.29
N PHE A 5 -10.44 9.95 -4.89
CA PHE A 5 -10.69 8.52 -4.71
C PHE A 5 -10.44 7.71 -5.98
N ASP A 6 -10.67 8.29 -7.15
CA ASP A 6 -10.35 7.72 -8.46
C ASP A 6 -8.86 7.38 -8.59
N VAL A 7 -7.98 8.19 -8.00
CA VAL A 7 -6.52 7.97 -7.97
C VAL A 7 -6.09 7.11 -6.78
N ALA A 8 -6.74 7.26 -5.63
CA ALA A 8 -6.41 6.49 -4.41
C ALA A 8 -6.78 5.00 -4.54
N MET A 9 -7.93 4.68 -5.15
CA MET A 9 -8.45 3.30 -5.21
C MET A 9 -7.52 2.31 -5.93
N PRO A 10 -6.87 2.65 -7.06
CA PRO A 10 -5.84 1.81 -7.65
C PRO A 10 -4.69 1.47 -6.68
N ILE A 11 -4.23 2.45 -5.88
CA ILE A 11 -3.15 2.26 -4.89
C ILE A 11 -3.62 1.30 -3.79
N VAL A 12 -4.83 1.49 -3.27
CA VAL A 12 -5.44 0.62 -2.26
C VAL A 12 -5.56 -0.82 -2.77
N ARG A 13 -6.06 -1.01 -4.00
CA ARG A 13 -6.18 -2.34 -4.62
C ARG A 13 -4.82 -3.01 -4.82
N ALA A 14 -3.79 -2.24 -5.20
CA ALA A 14 -2.44 -2.76 -5.33
C ALA A 14 -1.88 -3.23 -3.98
N LYS A 15 -2.07 -2.47 -2.89
CA LYS A 15 -1.68 -2.88 -1.54
C LYS A 15 -2.46 -4.11 -1.08
N GLN A 16 -3.77 -4.15 -1.32
CA GLN A 16 -4.59 -5.34 -1.02
C GLN A 16 -4.03 -6.59 -1.70
N ALA A 17 -3.81 -6.54 -3.01
CA ALA A 17 -3.27 -7.68 -3.77
C ALA A 17 -1.87 -8.09 -3.29
N GLN A 18 -1.04 -7.14 -2.87
CA GLN A 18 0.27 -7.42 -2.28
C GLN A 18 0.14 -8.19 -0.96
N LEU A 19 -0.74 -7.74 -0.06
CA LEU A 19 -0.93 -8.37 1.26
C LEU A 19 -1.59 -9.75 1.14
N GLU A 20 -2.56 -9.91 0.25
CA GLU A 20 -3.20 -11.20 -0.04
C GLU A 20 -2.19 -12.23 -0.55
N ARG A 21 -1.32 -11.84 -1.49
CA ARG A 21 -0.24 -12.72 -1.97
C ARG A 21 0.70 -13.14 -0.84
N ARG A 22 1.13 -12.20 0.02
CA ARG A 22 1.96 -12.53 1.19
C ARG A 22 1.24 -13.49 2.15
N GLY A 23 -0.07 -13.33 2.31
CA GLY A 23 -0.90 -14.23 3.11
C GLY A 23 -0.94 -15.64 2.55
N LEU A 24 -1.12 -15.78 1.23
CA LEU A 24 -1.08 -17.08 0.55
C LEU A 24 0.29 -17.76 0.67
N GLU A 25 1.39 -17.01 0.52
CA GLU A 25 2.75 -17.52 0.71
C GLU A 25 3.01 -17.99 2.15
N MET A 26 2.51 -17.24 3.13
CA MET A 26 2.56 -17.60 4.54
C MET A 26 1.75 -18.88 4.82
N GLN A 27 0.53 -18.97 4.31
CA GLN A 27 -0.33 -20.15 4.44
C GLN A 27 0.33 -21.40 3.84
N ALA A 28 0.87 -21.30 2.62
CA ALA A 28 1.58 -22.42 1.98
C ALA A 28 2.82 -22.86 2.78
N THR A 29 3.44 -21.95 3.53
CA THR A 29 4.56 -22.27 4.43
C THR A 29 4.07 -22.96 5.72
N ALA A 30 2.94 -22.48 6.27
CA ALA A 30 2.29 -23.08 7.42
C ALA A 30 1.80 -24.52 7.14
N ASP A 31 1.20 -24.75 5.97
CA ASP A 31 0.69 -26.06 5.57
C ASP A 31 1.82 -27.09 5.47
N ARG A 32 2.94 -26.72 4.82
CA ARG A 32 4.14 -27.59 4.75
C ARG A 32 4.71 -27.90 6.13
N ALA A 33 4.79 -26.90 7.01
CA ALA A 33 5.28 -27.10 8.38
C ALA A 33 4.38 -28.05 9.19
N TRP A 34 3.07 -28.04 8.92
CA TRP A 34 2.11 -28.95 9.55
C TRP A 34 2.26 -30.39 9.06
N GLU A 35 2.41 -30.61 7.76
CA GLU A 35 2.64 -31.94 7.16
C GLU A 35 3.90 -32.61 7.75
N ASP A 36 5.00 -31.86 7.88
CA ASP A 36 6.22 -32.32 8.53
C ASP A 36 5.98 -32.68 10.01
N ALA A 37 5.18 -31.89 10.73
CA ALA A 37 4.89 -32.11 12.14
C ALA A 37 4.09 -33.40 12.40
N VAL A 38 3.16 -33.73 11.48
CA VAL A 38 2.38 -34.97 11.52
C VAL A 38 3.28 -36.19 11.39
N THR A 39 4.28 -36.12 10.50
CA THR A 39 5.24 -37.19 10.23
C THR A 39 6.15 -37.47 11.43
N VAL A 40 6.58 -36.43 12.17
CA VAL A 40 7.57 -36.55 13.26
C VAL A 40 6.93 -36.67 14.66
N LYS A 41 5.60 -36.80 14.77
CA LYS A 41 4.84 -36.84 16.06
C LYS A 41 5.11 -35.65 17.01
N LYS A 42 5.57 -34.49 16.50
CA LYS A 42 5.86 -33.27 17.29
C LYS A 42 4.75 -32.21 17.21
N ARG A 43 3.49 -32.64 17.29
CA ARG A 43 2.32 -31.78 17.00
C ARG A 43 2.14 -30.58 17.94
N ARG A 44 2.43 -30.74 19.24
CA ARG A 44 2.18 -29.68 20.25
C ARG A 44 3.10 -28.46 20.11
N TYR A 45 4.38 -28.69 19.81
CA TYR A 45 5.36 -27.60 19.62
C TYR A 45 5.07 -26.80 18.34
N ARG A 46 4.70 -27.50 17.27
CA ARG A 46 4.41 -26.91 15.96
C ARG A 46 3.14 -26.06 15.94
N TYR A 47 2.15 -26.37 16.80
CA TYR A 47 0.96 -25.53 16.93
C TYR A 47 1.27 -24.10 17.43
N GLN A 48 2.18 -23.98 18.40
CA GLN A 48 2.59 -22.66 18.92
C GLN A 48 3.34 -21.85 17.87
N GLU A 49 4.24 -22.49 17.11
CA GLU A 49 4.95 -21.84 16.00
C GLU A 49 3.99 -21.37 14.91
N LEU A 50 3.04 -22.22 14.49
CA LEU A 50 2.02 -21.85 13.51
C LEU A 50 1.18 -20.65 13.98
N THR A 51 0.77 -20.66 15.25
CA THR A 51 0.03 -19.55 15.86
C THR A 51 0.87 -18.27 15.83
N ALA A 52 2.15 -18.35 16.18
CA ALA A 52 3.07 -17.22 16.14
C ALA A 52 3.27 -16.68 14.71
N THR A 53 3.37 -17.54 13.70
CA THR A 53 3.46 -17.14 12.29
C THR A 53 2.22 -16.38 11.84
N HIS A 54 1.03 -16.86 12.17
CA HIS A 54 -0.22 -16.20 11.81
C HIS A 54 -0.36 -14.85 12.53
N LEU A 55 0.00 -14.80 13.82
CA LEU A 55 -0.03 -13.56 14.59
C LEU A 55 0.94 -12.52 14.00
N ALA A 56 2.17 -12.93 13.68
CA ALA A 56 3.16 -12.07 13.05
C ALA A 56 2.67 -11.52 11.70
N HIS A 57 2.04 -12.37 10.87
CA HIS A 57 1.45 -11.94 9.61
C HIS A 57 0.31 -10.93 9.83
N ALA A 58 -0.60 -11.19 10.77
CA ALA A 58 -1.68 -10.28 11.10
C ALA A 58 -1.15 -8.91 11.59
N THR A 59 -0.12 -8.90 12.43
CA THR A 59 0.55 -7.67 12.87
C THR A 59 1.11 -6.88 11.68
N ILE A 60 1.79 -7.55 10.74
CA ILE A 60 2.31 -6.90 9.53
C ILE A 60 1.17 -6.32 8.69
N VAL A 61 0.08 -7.07 8.46
CA VAL A 61 -1.06 -6.60 7.68
C VAL A 61 -1.65 -5.34 8.27
N VAL A 62 -1.87 -5.31 9.59
CA VAL A 62 -2.38 -4.11 10.28
C VAL A 62 -1.42 -2.94 10.14
N GLN A 63 -0.11 -3.16 10.34
CA GLN A 63 0.91 -2.11 10.18
C GLN A 63 0.92 -1.54 8.75
N GLU A 64 0.87 -2.40 7.73
CA GLU A 64 0.89 -1.99 6.33
C GLU A 64 -0.34 -1.17 5.93
N TRP A 65 -1.52 -1.48 6.50
CA TRP A 65 -2.72 -0.69 6.28
C TRP A 65 -2.65 0.69 6.95
N TRP A 66 -2.05 0.77 8.14
CA TRP A 66 -1.78 2.06 8.76
C TRP A 66 -0.78 2.88 7.94
N SER A 67 0.36 2.29 7.54
CA SER A 67 1.35 2.96 6.71
C SER A 67 0.79 3.40 5.36
N LEU A 68 -0.13 2.65 4.75
CA LEU A 68 -0.79 3.05 3.52
C LEU A 68 -1.54 4.39 3.67
N SER A 69 -2.12 4.66 4.84
CA SER A 69 -2.83 5.91 5.07
C SER A 69 -1.88 7.11 5.00
N ASP A 70 -0.70 6.97 5.61
CA ASP A 70 0.36 7.98 5.55
C ASP A 70 0.88 8.15 4.13
N ASP A 71 1.11 7.03 3.43
CA ASP A 71 1.55 7.03 2.03
C ASP A 71 0.54 7.75 1.12
N LEU A 72 -0.76 7.51 1.31
CA LEU A 72 -1.82 8.16 0.53
C LEU A 72 -1.88 9.67 0.80
N LEU A 73 -1.74 10.09 2.06
CA LEU A 73 -1.69 11.51 2.43
C LEU A 73 -0.52 12.21 1.75
N PHE A 74 0.67 11.61 1.78
CA PHE A 74 1.83 12.17 1.09
C PHE A 74 1.64 12.17 -0.43
N THR A 75 1.24 11.03 -0.98
CA THR A 75 1.13 10.81 -2.43
C THR A 75 0.10 11.74 -3.06
N LEU A 76 -1.01 12.03 -2.37
CA LEU A 76 -2.14 12.79 -2.90
C LEU A 76 -2.29 14.18 -2.26
N ALA A 77 -1.25 14.67 -1.59
CA ALA A 77 -1.26 15.96 -0.93
C ALA A 77 -1.54 17.10 -1.92
N ASP A 78 -2.42 18.01 -1.52
CA ASP A 78 -2.71 19.27 -2.22
C ASP A 78 -3.07 19.13 -3.71
N GLY A 79 -3.70 18.01 -4.10
CA GLY A 79 -4.07 17.77 -5.49
C GLY A 79 -2.90 17.42 -6.41
N TYR A 80 -1.74 17.07 -5.83
CA TYR A 80 -0.60 16.53 -6.54
C TYR A 80 -0.54 15.01 -6.44
N HIS A 81 0.15 14.40 -7.38
CA HIS A 81 0.62 13.02 -7.31
C HIS A 81 2.12 13.05 -7.06
N ASN A 82 2.50 12.89 -5.79
CA ASN A 82 3.87 12.94 -5.28
C ASN A 82 4.47 11.55 -5.27
N LYS A 83 5.69 11.40 -5.80
CA LYS A 83 6.40 10.11 -5.77
C LYS A 83 7.91 10.30 -5.66
N TRP A 84 8.54 9.41 -4.91
CA TRP A 84 9.98 9.16 -4.97
C TRP A 84 10.26 8.04 -5.95
N SER A 85 11.28 8.21 -6.78
CA SER A 85 11.73 7.18 -7.73
C SER A 85 13.23 7.05 -7.70
N VAL A 86 13.72 5.82 -7.83
CA VAL A 86 15.15 5.55 -8.02
C VAL A 86 15.39 5.44 -9.52
N PRO A 87 16.31 6.22 -10.12
CA PRO A 87 16.58 6.15 -11.54
C PRO A 87 16.99 4.73 -11.95
N ALA A 88 16.43 4.24 -13.06
CA ALA A 88 16.80 2.95 -13.63
C ALA A 88 18.24 3.02 -14.18
N GLY A 89 19.21 2.58 -13.37
CA GLY A 89 20.63 2.61 -13.72
C GLY A 89 21.57 1.93 -12.72
N GLY A 90 21.06 1.34 -11.63
CA GLY A 90 21.82 0.46 -10.74
C GLY A 90 22.96 1.08 -9.93
N GLY A 91 23.24 2.39 -10.09
CA GLY A 91 24.17 3.11 -9.23
C GLY A 91 23.51 3.56 -7.92
N ALA A 92 24.33 3.97 -6.95
CA ALA A 92 23.93 4.67 -5.72
C ALA A 92 23.34 6.08 -5.99
N ALA A 93 22.52 6.20 -7.03
CA ALA A 93 21.85 7.43 -7.38
C ALA A 93 20.82 7.77 -6.28
N ALA A 94 20.88 9.01 -5.80
CA ALA A 94 19.94 9.51 -4.82
C ALA A 94 18.50 9.39 -5.33
N PRO A 95 17.52 9.14 -4.45
CA PRO A 95 16.11 9.19 -4.81
C PRO A 95 15.75 10.53 -5.47
N VAL A 96 14.98 10.48 -6.56
CA VAL A 96 14.47 11.67 -7.23
C VAL A 96 13.00 11.84 -6.87
N PHE A 97 12.67 13.01 -6.33
CA PHE A 97 11.29 13.41 -6.06
C PHE A 97 10.65 13.97 -7.33
N THR A 98 9.41 13.57 -7.60
CA THR A 98 8.59 14.15 -8.67
C THR A 98 7.19 14.42 -8.14
N ALA A 99 6.63 15.58 -8.52
CA ALA A 99 5.29 15.99 -8.20
C ALA A 99 4.59 16.43 -9.49
N SER A 100 3.42 15.86 -9.76
CA SER A 100 2.59 16.25 -10.91
C SER A 100 1.21 16.64 -10.44
N THR A 101 0.69 17.77 -10.90
CA THR A 101 -0.69 18.17 -10.57
C THR A 101 -1.68 17.19 -11.18
N ILE A 102 -2.64 16.73 -10.38
CA ILE A 102 -3.76 15.90 -10.82
C ILE A 102 -4.94 16.80 -11.25
N GLY A 103 -4.86 18.10 -10.90
CA GLY A 103 -5.89 19.09 -11.13
C GLY A 103 -7.20 18.79 -10.38
N TYR A 104 -8.11 19.74 -10.47
CA TYR A 104 -9.51 19.49 -10.13
C TYR A 104 -10.26 19.06 -11.40
N PRO A 105 -11.25 18.16 -11.28
CA PRO A 105 -12.12 17.84 -12.42
C PRO A 105 -12.80 19.10 -12.96
N ALA A 106 -12.94 19.21 -14.30
CA ALA A 106 -13.54 20.37 -14.95
C ALA A 106 -14.96 20.68 -14.42
N TRP A 107 -15.79 19.65 -14.25
CA TRP A 107 -17.15 19.79 -13.69
C TRP A 107 -17.16 20.43 -12.30
N TRP A 108 -16.14 20.19 -11.48
CA TRP A 108 -16.06 20.74 -10.14
C TRP A 108 -15.70 22.21 -10.21
N LEU A 109 -14.70 22.56 -11.04
CA LEU A 109 -14.29 23.94 -11.28
C LEU A 109 -15.45 24.78 -11.83
N GLU A 110 -16.25 24.21 -12.73
CA GLU A 110 -17.49 24.80 -13.23
C GLU A 110 -18.51 25.05 -12.12
N ALA A 111 -18.78 24.05 -11.29
CA ALA A 111 -19.75 24.14 -10.21
C ALA A 111 -19.38 25.17 -9.12
N VAL A 112 -18.07 25.39 -8.88
CA VAL A 112 -17.59 26.36 -7.88
C VAL A 112 -17.22 27.72 -8.45
N GLY A 113 -17.41 27.95 -9.75
CA GLY A 113 -17.11 29.23 -10.40
C GLY A 113 -15.62 29.55 -10.55
N TYR A 114 -14.75 28.53 -10.55
CA TYR A 114 -13.31 28.62 -10.77
C TYR A 114 -12.90 28.01 -12.12
N GLN A 115 -13.74 28.18 -13.14
CA GLN A 115 -13.55 27.64 -14.49
C GLN A 115 -12.22 28.11 -15.11
N ASP A 116 -11.90 29.38 -14.87
CA ASP A 116 -10.68 30.05 -15.34
C ASP A 116 -9.58 30.10 -14.26
N GLY A 117 -9.73 29.34 -13.17
CA GLY A 117 -8.85 29.40 -12.01
C GLY A 117 -9.11 30.61 -11.10
N PRO A 118 -8.35 30.76 -10.00
CA PRO A 118 -8.48 31.93 -9.13
C PRO A 118 -8.08 33.22 -9.86
N PRO A 119 -8.73 34.36 -9.60
CA PRO A 119 -8.34 35.62 -10.20
C PRO A 119 -6.88 35.95 -9.85
N PRO A 120 -6.13 36.57 -10.78
CA PRO A 120 -4.77 37.03 -10.51
C PRO A 120 -4.77 37.98 -9.31
N VAL A 121 -3.80 37.80 -8.40
CA VAL A 121 -3.54 38.68 -7.26
C VAL A 121 -2.85 39.97 -7.68
#